data_AF-A0A2N2S294-F1
#
_entry.id   AF-A0A2N2S294-F1
#
_cell.length_a   1.000
_cell.length_b   1.000
_cell.length_c   1.000
_cell.angle_alpha   90.00
_cell.angle_beta   90.00
_cell.angle_gamma   90.00
#
_symmetry.space_group_name_H-M   'P 1'
#
loop_
_entity.id
_entity.type
_entity.pdbx_description
1 polymer ?
#
loop_
_entity_poly.entity_id
_entity_poly.type
_entity_poly.pdbx_seq_one_letter_code
_entity_poly.pdbx_strand_id
1 'polypeptide(L)'
;MNKLLTFGEQINGYEVPVLNEREVRASAGILFFLALIAFMNAWLVGDFRFTRVFVVAFLIDFSIRVFINPKYAPSLVLGRLMVRRQQPEYVGAPQKRFAWAIGWTLALAMLFLVVINRVIGPVNLIICATCLLLMFFESAFGICLGCKIYNLFSRRQAQLCPGGVCETPTALPVSRAQMAVTALFFVGMVFIGQALLNDARDAEPQPAAAATPETTQPASECTPPDWAVAMGHAEKWKLHHNCK
;
A
#
# COMPACT_ATOMS: atom_id res chain seq x y z
N MET A 1 -33.93 -13.09 3.51
CA MET A 1 -32.76 -12.19 3.42
C MET A 1 -31.88 -12.65 2.28
N ASN A 2 -31.67 -11.82 1.25
CA ASN A 2 -30.84 -12.20 0.10
C ASN A 2 -29.41 -12.47 0.56
N LYS A 3 -28.94 -13.72 0.42
CA LYS A 3 -27.57 -14.17 0.75
C LYS A 3 -26.47 -13.37 0.03
N LEU A 4 -26.83 -12.59 -0.99
CA LEU A 4 -25.92 -11.78 -1.80
C LEU A 4 -25.39 -10.52 -1.10
N LEU A 5 -26.06 -9.99 -0.07
CA LEU A 5 -25.65 -8.74 0.63
C LEU A 5 -25.16 -8.98 2.07
N THR A 6 -24.75 -10.22 2.39
CA THR A 6 -24.25 -10.56 3.72
C THR A 6 -22.75 -10.27 3.81
N PHE A 7 -22.33 -9.52 4.82
CA PHE A 7 -20.92 -9.21 5.04
C PHE A 7 -20.30 -10.19 6.04
N GLY A 8 -19.31 -10.96 5.60
CA GLY A 8 -18.67 -12.02 6.38
C GLY A 8 -19.42 -13.35 6.33
N GLU A 9 -18.78 -14.39 6.87
CA GLU A 9 -19.34 -15.74 6.99
C GLU A 9 -19.87 -15.93 8.43
N GLN A 10 -21.09 -16.46 8.55
CA GLN A 10 -21.68 -16.81 9.84
C GLN A 10 -21.30 -18.26 10.16
N ILE A 11 -20.46 -18.45 11.17
CA ILE A 11 -19.93 -19.75 11.56
C ILE A 11 -20.42 -20.08 12.97
N ASN A 12 -20.92 -21.30 13.16
CA ASN A 12 -21.39 -21.79 14.45
C ASN A 12 -20.25 -21.71 15.49
N GLY A 13 -20.51 -21.04 16.62
CA GLY A 13 -19.50 -20.79 17.66
C GLY A 13 -18.95 -19.37 17.70
N TYR A 14 -19.32 -18.50 16.76
CA TYR A 14 -18.97 -17.07 16.77
C TYR A 14 -20.23 -16.20 16.86
N GLU A 15 -20.22 -15.19 17.75
CA GLU A 15 -21.35 -14.28 17.96
C GLU A 15 -21.50 -13.24 16.83
N VAL A 16 -20.41 -12.97 16.10
CA VAL A 16 -20.34 -11.99 15.03
C VAL A 16 -19.96 -12.68 13.71
N PRO A 17 -20.35 -12.14 12.55
CA PRO A 17 -19.84 -12.62 11.28
C PRO A 17 -18.32 -12.50 11.25
N VAL A 18 -17.67 -13.53 10.70
CA VAL A 18 -16.21 -13.65 10.68
C VAL A 18 -15.66 -13.69 9.26
N LEU A 19 -14.37 -13.39 9.14
CA LEU A 19 -13.59 -13.52 7.92
C LEU A 19 -12.29 -14.27 8.23
N ASN A 20 -11.73 -14.98 7.24
CA ASN A 20 -10.46 -15.66 7.44
C ASN A 20 -9.31 -14.66 7.26
N GLU A 21 -8.61 -14.31 8.34
CA GLU A 21 -7.52 -13.34 8.35
C GLU A 21 -6.42 -13.69 7.35
N ARG A 22 -6.12 -14.98 7.13
CA ARG A 22 -5.12 -15.40 6.15
C ARG A 22 -5.50 -15.01 4.72
N GLU A 23 -6.80 -15.09 4.40
CA GLU A 23 -7.31 -14.71 3.08
C GLU A 23 -7.25 -13.19 2.88
N VAL A 24 -7.53 -12.44 3.95
CA VAL A 24 -7.46 -10.97 3.99
C VAL A 24 -6.02 -10.49 3.83
N ARG A 25 -5.08 -11.09 4.57
CA ARG A 25 -3.65 -10.77 4.50
C ARG A 25 -3.05 -11.12 3.13
N ALA A 26 -3.40 -12.29 2.58
CA ALA A 26 -2.96 -12.67 1.23
C ALA A 26 -3.49 -11.69 0.17
N SER A 27 -4.75 -11.29 0.27
CA SER A 27 -5.36 -10.29 -0.60
C SER A 27 -4.66 -8.93 -0.48
N ALA A 28 -4.36 -8.48 0.74
CA ALA A 28 -3.62 -7.24 0.98
C ALA A 28 -2.22 -7.29 0.36
N GLY A 29 -1.51 -8.41 0.48
CA GLY A 29 -0.20 -8.62 -0.14
C GLY A 29 -0.23 -8.58 -1.67
N ILE A 30 -1.22 -9.23 -2.29
CA ILE A 30 -1.39 -9.21 -3.76
C ILE A 30 -1.62 -7.78 -4.25
N LEU A 31 -2.56 -7.07 -3.63
CA LEU A 31 -2.86 -5.70 -4.03
C LEU A 31 -1.70 -4.76 -3.70
N PHE A 32 -0.96 -4.97 -2.61
CA PHE A 32 0.22 -4.19 -2.25
C PHE A 32 1.31 -4.35 -3.30
N PHE A 33 1.58 -5.58 -3.75
CA PHE A 33 2.58 -5.84 -4.78
C PHE A 33 2.23 -5.13 -6.10
N LEU A 34 0.97 -5.24 -6.56
CA LEU A 34 0.52 -4.57 -7.78
C LEU A 34 0.53 -3.04 -7.63
N ALA A 35 0.10 -2.53 -6.48
CA ALA A 35 0.16 -1.10 -6.16
C ALA A 35 1.60 -0.58 -6.16
N LEU A 36 2.55 -1.35 -5.61
CA LEU A 36 3.96 -0.99 -5.57
C LEU A 36 4.54 -0.93 -6.97
N ILE A 37 4.24 -1.90 -7.83
CA ILE A 37 4.65 -1.88 -9.25
C ILE A 37 4.10 -0.62 -9.94
N ALA A 38 2.81 -0.34 -9.79
CA ALA A 38 2.18 0.84 -10.39
C ALA A 38 2.82 2.14 -9.88
N PHE A 39 3.05 2.23 -8.57
CA PHE A 39 3.69 3.38 -7.93
C PHE A 39 5.15 3.56 -8.39
N MET A 40 5.94 2.49 -8.47
CA MET A 40 7.31 2.53 -8.98
C MET A 40 7.37 2.93 -10.46
N ASN A 41 6.46 2.42 -11.30
CA ASN A 41 6.37 2.85 -12.70
C ASN A 41 6.05 4.34 -12.82
N ALA A 42 5.08 4.83 -12.03
CA ALA A 42 4.75 6.24 -11.99
C ALA A 42 5.91 7.10 -11.46
N TRP A 43 6.66 6.64 -10.46
CA TRP A 43 7.75 7.40 -9.83
C TRP A 43 9.04 7.43 -10.64
N LEU A 44 9.45 6.29 -11.23
CA LEU A 44 10.72 6.19 -11.95
C LEU A 44 10.56 6.55 -13.43
N VAL A 45 9.52 6.05 -14.08
CA VAL A 45 9.32 6.17 -15.54
C VAL A 45 8.37 7.31 -15.90
N GLY A 46 7.55 7.77 -14.94
CA GLY A 46 6.53 8.77 -15.20
C GLY A 46 5.32 8.24 -15.97
N ASP A 47 5.18 6.92 -16.13
CA ASP A 47 4.02 6.32 -16.78
C ASP A 47 2.89 6.06 -15.76
N PHE A 48 1.83 6.87 -15.87
CA PHE A 48 0.64 6.77 -15.02
C PHE A 48 -0.43 5.81 -15.56
N ARG A 49 -0.24 5.20 -16.75
CA ARG A 49 -1.23 4.30 -17.35
C ARG A 49 -1.52 3.10 -16.46
N PHE A 50 -0.47 2.47 -15.93
CA PHE A 50 -0.61 1.36 -14.98
C PHE A 50 -1.32 1.79 -13.69
N THR A 51 -0.95 2.95 -13.15
CA THR A 51 -1.61 3.51 -11.96
C THR A 51 -3.08 3.76 -12.16
N ARG A 52 -3.49 4.31 -13.31
CA ARG A 52 -4.91 4.54 -13.62
C ARG A 52 -5.70 3.22 -13.68
N VAL A 53 -5.18 2.22 -14.37
CA VAL A 53 -5.82 0.88 -14.45
C VAL A 53 -5.90 0.25 -13.06
N PHE A 54 -4.81 0.30 -12.29
CA PHE A 54 -4.78 -0.24 -10.94
C PHE A 54 -5.80 0.44 -10.02
N VAL A 55 -5.86 1.77 -10.01
CA VAL A 55 -6.81 2.53 -9.16
C VAL A 55 -8.25 2.16 -9.47
N VAL A 56 -8.62 2.02 -10.75
CA VAL A 56 -9.97 1.58 -11.15
C VAL A 56 -10.24 0.16 -10.65
N ALA A 57 -9.32 -0.78 -10.90
CA ALA A 57 -9.47 -2.17 -10.45
C ALA A 57 -9.56 -2.27 -8.91
N PHE A 58 -8.74 -1.51 -8.20
CA PHE A 58 -8.70 -1.45 -6.75
C PHE A 58 -10.01 -0.89 -6.18
N LEU A 59 -10.54 0.18 -6.77
CA LEU A 59 -11.83 0.76 -6.37
C LEU A 59 -12.98 -0.24 -6.59
N ILE A 60 -13.00 -0.95 -7.72
CA ILE A 60 -14.00 -1.98 -8.01
C ILE A 60 -13.91 -3.12 -6.99
N ASP A 61 -12.70 -3.62 -6.72
CA ASP A 61 -12.46 -4.68 -5.75
C ASP A 61 -12.99 -4.30 -4.36
N PHE A 62 -12.65 -3.10 -3.86
CA PHE A 62 -13.12 -2.62 -2.57
C PHE A 62 -14.63 -2.31 -2.55
N SER A 63 -15.19 -1.85 -3.67
CA SER A 63 -16.64 -1.64 -3.79
C SER A 63 -17.40 -2.97 -3.64
N ILE A 64 -16.91 -4.04 -4.28
CA ILE A 64 -17.48 -5.39 -4.14
C ILE A 64 -17.38 -5.85 -2.67
N ARG A 65 -16.24 -5.63 -2.01
CA ARG A 65 -16.06 -6.01 -0.60
C ARG A 65 -17.04 -5.32 0.33
N VAL A 66 -17.21 -4.00 0.19
CA VAL A 66 -17.93 -3.17 1.17
C VAL A 66 -19.45 -3.18 0.94
N PHE A 67 -19.89 -3.18 -0.32
CA PHE A 67 -21.31 -2.99 -0.68
C PHE A 67 -22.01 -4.27 -1.10
N ILE A 68 -21.29 -5.24 -1.71
CA ILE A 68 -21.89 -6.47 -2.21
C ILE A 68 -21.62 -7.61 -1.22
N ASN A 69 -20.46 -8.25 -1.34
CA ASN A 69 -20.04 -9.33 -0.46
C ASN A 69 -18.53 -9.58 -0.63
N PRO A 70 -17.74 -9.61 0.46
CA PRO A 70 -16.31 -9.90 0.39
C PRO A 70 -15.98 -11.23 -0.27
N LYS A 71 -16.89 -12.21 -0.25
CA LYS A 71 -16.71 -13.51 -0.90
C LYS A 71 -16.50 -13.43 -2.41
N TYR A 72 -16.96 -12.36 -3.05
CA TYR A 72 -16.83 -12.17 -4.51
C TYR A 72 -15.73 -11.20 -4.90
N ALA A 73 -15.03 -10.58 -3.95
CA ALA A 73 -13.97 -9.64 -4.29
C ALA A 73 -12.80 -10.39 -4.95
N PRO A 74 -12.39 -10.04 -6.18
CA PRO A 74 -11.42 -10.80 -6.95
C PRO A 74 -10.13 -11.10 -6.19
N SER A 75 -9.59 -10.11 -5.49
CA SER A 75 -8.36 -10.27 -4.73
C SER A 75 -8.53 -11.13 -3.46
N LEU A 76 -9.71 -11.16 -2.83
CA LEU A 76 -10.00 -12.10 -1.72
C LEU A 76 -10.18 -13.53 -2.25
N VAL A 77 -10.80 -13.70 -3.42
CA VAL A 77 -10.91 -15.00 -4.09
C VAL A 77 -9.51 -15.55 -4.41
N LEU A 78 -8.62 -14.71 -4.95
CA LEU A 78 -7.22 -15.07 -5.19
C LEU A 78 -6.48 -15.38 -3.89
N GLY A 79 -6.66 -14.55 -2.85
CA GLY A 79 -6.09 -14.81 -1.53
C GLY A 79 -6.53 -16.17 -0.98
N ARG A 80 -7.84 -16.44 -0.99
CA ARG A 80 -8.44 -17.72 -0.58
C ARG A 80 -7.87 -18.90 -1.37
N LEU A 81 -7.69 -18.76 -2.68
CA LEU A 81 -7.08 -19.81 -3.51
C LEU A 81 -5.66 -20.15 -3.04
N MET A 82 -4.86 -19.14 -2.70
CA MET A 82 -3.48 -19.32 -2.25
C MET A 82 -3.39 -19.93 -0.84
N VAL A 83 -4.28 -19.54 0.09
CA VAL A 83 -4.22 -20.01 1.49
C VAL A 83 -5.16 -21.16 1.82
N ARG A 84 -5.88 -21.74 0.84
CA ARG A 84 -6.93 -22.77 1.06
C ARG A 84 -6.51 -24.03 1.82
N ARG A 85 -5.22 -24.34 1.88
CA ARG A 85 -4.66 -25.52 2.60
C ARG A 85 -4.08 -25.16 3.96
N GLN A 86 -4.31 -23.94 4.47
CA GLN A 86 -3.86 -23.48 5.76
C GLN A 86 -5.01 -23.50 6.77
N GLN A 87 -4.68 -23.65 8.06
CA GLN A 87 -5.67 -23.54 9.13
C GLN A 87 -6.27 -22.12 9.14
N PRO A 88 -7.61 -21.96 9.03
CA PRO A 88 -8.23 -20.65 9.00
C PRO A 88 -8.08 -19.95 10.35
N GLU A 89 -7.86 -18.64 10.31
CA GLU A 89 -7.85 -17.79 11.50
C GLU A 89 -9.00 -16.80 11.36
N TYR A 90 -9.99 -16.86 12.25
CA TYR A 90 -11.21 -16.06 12.11
C TYR A 90 -11.13 -14.76 12.90
N VAL A 91 -11.46 -13.66 12.21
CA VAL A 91 -11.52 -12.32 12.79
C VAL A 91 -12.89 -11.70 12.58
N GLY A 92 -13.26 -10.78 13.47
CA GLY A 92 -14.53 -10.06 13.38
C GLY A 92 -14.67 -9.31 12.05
N ALA A 93 -15.74 -9.55 11.32
CA ALA A 93 -16.03 -8.86 10.06
C ALA A 93 -16.35 -7.36 10.22
N PRO A 94 -17.10 -6.89 11.25
CA PRO A 94 -17.49 -5.49 11.37
C PRO A 94 -16.32 -4.49 11.38
N GLN A 95 -15.23 -4.81 12.10
CA GLN A 95 -14.03 -3.96 12.16
C GLN A 95 -13.27 -3.91 10.83
N LYS A 96 -13.23 -5.03 10.09
CA LYS A 96 -12.62 -5.09 8.74
C LYS A 96 -13.45 -4.29 7.73
N ARG A 97 -14.78 -4.29 7.86
CA ARG A 97 -15.66 -3.46 7.01
C ARG A 97 -15.33 -1.97 7.15
N PHE A 98 -15.11 -1.50 8.37
CA PHE A 98 -14.71 -0.12 8.63
C PHE A 98 -13.35 0.20 8.01
N ALA A 99 -12.35 -0.68 8.21
CA ALA A 99 -11.03 -0.50 7.61
C ALA A 99 -11.09 -0.46 6.07
N TRP A 100 -11.89 -1.32 5.45
CA TRP A 100 -12.08 -1.32 4.00
C TRP A 100 -12.86 -0.10 3.50
N ALA A 101 -13.77 0.46 4.29
CA ALA A 101 -14.44 1.72 3.94
C ALA A 101 -13.43 2.87 3.88
N ILE A 102 -12.46 2.93 4.80
CA ILE A 102 -11.35 3.91 4.72
C ILE A 102 -10.54 3.70 3.43
N GLY A 103 -10.16 2.46 3.15
CA GLY A 103 -9.43 2.13 1.92
C GLY A 103 -10.20 2.50 0.65
N TRP A 104 -11.52 2.30 0.63
CA TRP A 104 -12.40 2.70 -0.46
C TRP A 104 -12.44 4.22 -0.63
N THR A 105 -12.53 4.99 0.45
CA THR A 105 -12.49 6.46 0.41
C THR A 105 -11.16 6.97 -0.16
N LEU A 106 -10.03 6.38 0.25
CA LEU A 106 -8.72 6.71 -0.30
C LEU A 106 -8.63 6.38 -1.79
N ALA A 107 -9.17 5.22 -2.21
CA ALA A 107 -9.23 4.82 -3.60
C ALA A 107 -10.08 5.78 -4.46
N LEU A 108 -11.20 6.25 -3.91
CA LEU A 108 -12.06 7.23 -4.57
C LEU A 108 -11.36 8.58 -4.75
N ALA A 109 -10.67 9.05 -3.71
CA ALA A 109 -9.85 10.27 -3.80
C ALA A 109 -8.75 10.13 -4.87
N MET A 110 -8.08 8.98 -4.92
CA MET A 110 -7.07 8.68 -5.94
C MET A 110 -7.65 8.62 -7.36
N LEU A 111 -8.84 8.03 -7.53
CA LEU A 111 -9.54 8.02 -8.81
C LEU A 111 -9.81 9.46 -9.27
N PHE A 112 -10.36 10.29 -8.37
CA PHE A 112 -10.68 11.68 -8.69
C PHE A 112 -9.43 12.48 -9.09
N LEU A 113 -8.32 12.33 -8.36
CA LEU A 113 -7.09 13.07 -8.64
C LEU A 113 -6.37 12.57 -9.90
N VAL A 114 -6.14 11.25 -10.04
CA VAL A 114 -5.27 10.67 -11.08
C VAL A 114 -6.01 10.35 -12.39
N VAL A 115 -7.27 9.91 -12.30
CA VAL A 115 -8.04 9.47 -13.47
C VAL A 115 -8.87 10.62 -14.04
N ILE A 116 -9.62 11.33 -13.18
CA ILE A 116 -10.54 12.39 -13.62
C ILE A 116 -9.77 13.68 -13.89
N ASN A 117 -9.10 14.24 -12.88
CA ASN A 117 -8.42 15.53 -13.00
C ASN A 117 -7.05 15.42 -13.66
N ARG A 118 -6.49 14.21 -13.79
CA ARG A 118 -5.14 13.94 -14.31
C ARG A 118 -4.06 14.78 -13.65
N VAL A 119 -4.27 15.18 -12.40
CA VAL A 119 -3.31 16.00 -11.64
C VAL A 119 -2.21 15.08 -11.17
N ILE A 120 -0.97 15.45 -11.45
CA ILE A 120 0.23 14.78 -10.95
C ILE A 120 0.84 15.72 -9.91
N GLY A 121 0.85 15.31 -8.64
CA GLY A 121 1.31 16.17 -7.57
C GLY A 121 1.71 15.40 -6.30
N PRO A 122 2.35 16.10 -5.34
CA PRO A 122 2.84 15.50 -4.09
C PRO A 122 1.72 14.91 -3.24
N VAL A 123 0.51 15.45 -3.36
CA VAL A 123 -0.69 14.92 -2.67
C VAL A 123 -0.96 13.47 -3.08
N ASN A 124 -0.87 13.14 -4.37
CA ASN A 124 -1.08 11.76 -4.84
C ASN A 124 -0.01 10.83 -4.28
N LEU A 125 1.24 11.30 -4.20
CA LEU A 125 2.34 10.52 -3.64
C LEU A 125 2.11 10.20 -2.15
N ILE A 126 1.67 11.19 -1.37
CA ILE A 126 1.37 10.99 0.05
C ILE A 126 0.21 10.00 0.23
N ILE A 127 -0.85 10.12 -0.57
CA ILE A 127 -1.99 9.20 -0.50
C ILE A 127 -1.56 7.77 -0.91
N CYS A 128 -0.83 7.62 -2.02
CA CYS A 128 -0.29 6.35 -2.47
C CYS A 128 0.62 5.70 -1.42
N ALA A 129 1.59 6.45 -0.90
CA ALA A 129 2.53 5.97 0.11
C ALA A 129 1.79 5.54 1.38
N THR A 130 0.79 6.32 1.81
CA THR A 130 -0.05 5.97 2.96
C THR A 130 -0.83 4.68 2.71
N CYS A 131 -1.46 4.53 1.53
CA CYS A 131 -2.19 3.30 1.17
C CYS A 131 -1.26 2.08 1.12
N LEU A 132 -0.10 2.21 0.50
CA LEU A 132 0.93 1.17 0.44
C LEU A 132 1.39 0.77 1.83
N LEU A 133 1.63 1.75 2.71
CA LEU A 133 2.03 1.51 4.09
C LEU A 133 0.95 0.71 4.84
N LEU A 134 -0.31 1.16 4.80
CA LEU A 134 -1.43 0.48 5.46
C LEU A 134 -1.56 -0.99 4.99
N MET A 135 -1.45 -1.23 3.69
CA MET A 135 -1.54 -2.58 3.12
C MET A 135 -0.31 -3.44 3.46
N PHE A 136 0.87 -2.84 3.53
CA PHE A 136 2.08 -3.51 3.97
C PHE A 136 1.96 -3.98 5.42
N PHE A 137 1.45 -3.13 6.32
CA PHE A 137 1.24 -3.52 7.73
C PHE A 137 0.26 -4.68 7.88
N GLU A 138 -0.84 -4.65 7.12
CA GLU A 138 -1.82 -5.74 7.08
C GLU A 138 -1.18 -7.04 6.55
N SER A 139 -0.47 -6.96 5.43
CA SER A 139 0.14 -8.13 4.78
C SER A 139 1.28 -8.72 5.61
N ALA A 140 2.29 -7.92 5.94
CA ALA A 140 3.53 -8.37 6.56
C ALA A 140 3.35 -8.71 8.04
N PHE A 141 2.77 -7.81 8.82
CA PHE A 141 2.67 -7.95 10.27
C PHE A 141 1.32 -8.51 10.74
N GLY A 142 0.29 -8.55 9.88
CA GLY A 142 -1.06 -8.91 10.31
C GLY A 142 -1.69 -7.83 11.20
N ILE A 143 -1.21 -6.58 11.10
CA ILE A 143 -1.67 -5.47 11.93
C ILE A 143 -2.59 -4.57 11.10
N CYS A 144 -3.88 -4.63 11.42
CA CYS A 144 -4.90 -3.78 10.82
C CYS A 144 -5.00 -2.43 11.54
N LEU A 145 -4.31 -1.41 11.02
CA LEU A 145 -4.33 -0.07 11.63
C LEU A 145 -5.74 0.55 11.61
N GLY A 146 -6.53 0.28 10.56
CA GLY A 146 -7.94 0.71 10.49
C GLY A 146 -8.81 0.07 11.59
N CYS A 147 -8.56 -1.19 11.93
CA CYS A 147 -9.24 -1.89 13.01
C CYS A 147 -8.84 -1.33 14.38
N LYS A 148 -7.58 -0.90 14.54
CA LYS A 148 -7.11 -0.22 15.76
C LYS A 148 -7.80 1.13 15.96
N ILE A 149 -7.96 1.91 14.90
CA ILE A 149 -8.72 3.18 14.92
C ILE A 149 -10.19 2.92 15.25
N TYR A 150 -10.79 1.88 14.67
CA TYR A 150 -12.15 1.46 14.99
C TYR A 150 -12.33 1.17 16.48
N ASN A 151 -11.41 0.41 17.09
CA ASN A 151 -11.48 0.07 18.51
C ASN A 151 -11.30 1.28 19.42
N LEU A 152 -10.51 2.28 19.00
CA LEU A 152 -10.31 3.51 19.77
C LEU A 152 -11.57 4.40 19.80
N PHE A 153 -12.35 4.43 18.71
CA PHE A 153 -13.47 5.36 18.55
C PHE A 153 -14.84 4.71 18.78
N SER A 154 -14.97 3.41 18.55
CA SER A 154 -16.24 2.69 18.71
C SER A 154 -16.51 2.39 20.17
N ARG A 155 -17.73 2.68 20.65
CA ARG A 155 -18.20 2.26 21.99
C ARG A 155 -18.36 0.74 22.11
N ARG A 156 -18.36 0.01 20.99
CA ARG A 156 -18.37 -1.46 20.95
C ARG A 156 -16.93 -1.95 20.84
N GLN A 157 -16.47 -2.70 21.83
CA GLN A 157 -15.15 -3.30 21.81
C GLN A 157 -15.03 -4.24 20.59
N ALA A 158 -13.92 -4.13 19.87
CA ALA A 158 -13.57 -5.06 18.81
C ALA A 158 -13.48 -6.48 19.39
N GLN A 159 -14.21 -7.42 18.79
CA GLN A 159 -14.15 -8.84 19.14
C GLN A 159 -13.37 -9.58 18.05
N LEU A 160 -12.63 -10.64 18.43
CA LEU A 160 -11.87 -11.49 17.50
C LEU A 160 -10.88 -10.66 16.68
N CYS A 161 -9.91 -10.05 17.37
CA CYS A 161 -8.93 -9.18 16.74
C CYS A 161 -7.85 -10.00 16.01
N PRO A 162 -7.29 -9.50 14.89
CA PRO A 162 -6.22 -10.20 14.16
C PRO A 162 -5.07 -10.64 15.07
N GLY A 163 -4.65 -11.90 15.03
CA GLY A 163 -3.58 -12.41 15.90
C GLY A 163 -3.96 -12.53 17.37
N GLY A 164 -5.26 -12.48 17.71
CA GLY A 164 -5.74 -12.68 19.08
C GLY A 164 -5.35 -11.57 20.07
N VAL A 165 -5.03 -10.35 19.58
CA VAL A 165 -4.52 -9.25 20.43
C VAL A 165 -5.54 -8.76 21.45
N CYS A 166 -6.84 -8.98 21.20
CA CYS A 166 -7.90 -8.59 22.12
C CYS A 166 -8.06 -9.62 23.25
N GLU A 167 -7.76 -10.88 22.99
CA GLU A 167 -7.77 -11.97 23.98
C GLU A 167 -6.43 -12.15 24.71
N THR A 168 -5.32 -11.62 24.16
CA THR A 168 -3.96 -11.79 24.70
C THR A 168 -3.41 -10.47 25.26
N PRO A 169 -3.58 -10.20 26.57
CA PRO A 169 -3.17 -8.92 27.16
C PRO A 169 -1.65 -8.80 27.39
N THR A 170 -0.90 -9.91 27.33
CA THR A 170 0.54 -9.95 27.65
C THR A 170 1.41 -10.03 26.40
N ALA A 171 2.27 -9.03 26.21
CA ALA A 171 3.30 -9.09 25.18
C ALA A 171 4.35 -10.17 25.52
N LEU A 172 4.77 -10.94 24.52
CA LEU A 172 5.86 -11.89 24.68
C LEU A 172 7.18 -11.13 24.92
N PRO A 173 7.99 -11.52 25.92
CA PRO A 173 9.22 -10.80 26.25
C PRO A 173 10.28 -11.00 25.15
N VAL A 174 10.90 -9.90 24.72
CA VAL A 174 12.08 -9.92 23.85
C VAL A 174 13.32 -9.81 24.72
N SER A 175 14.26 -10.75 24.59
CA SER A 175 15.47 -10.76 25.42
C SER A 175 16.38 -9.58 25.07
N ARG A 176 17.05 -9.00 26.08
CA ARG A 176 18.05 -7.94 25.87
C ARG A 176 19.18 -8.38 24.94
N ALA A 177 19.53 -9.66 24.97
CA ALA A 177 20.51 -10.24 24.05
C ALA A 177 20.02 -10.23 22.60
N GLN A 178 18.74 -10.55 22.36
CA GLN A 178 18.14 -10.49 21.02
C GLN A 178 18.13 -9.06 20.48
N MET A 179 17.78 -8.08 21.32
CA MET A 179 17.85 -6.66 20.94
C MET A 179 19.29 -6.22 20.65
N ALA A 180 20.26 -6.64 21.46
CA ALA A 180 21.67 -6.32 21.25
C ALA A 180 22.22 -6.90 19.93
N VAL A 181 21.94 -8.18 19.64
CA VAL A 181 22.33 -8.82 18.37
C VAL A 181 21.70 -8.09 17.18
N THR A 182 20.42 -7.74 17.28
CA THR A 182 19.71 -6.99 16.23
C THR A 182 20.33 -5.60 16.03
N ALA A 183 20.65 -4.88 17.10
CA ALA A 183 21.29 -3.58 17.02
C ALA A 183 22.69 -3.67 16.39
N LEU A 184 23.49 -4.65 16.81
CA LEU A 184 24.82 -4.90 16.24
C LEU A 184 24.74 -5.26 14.75
N PHE A 185 23.74 -6.03 14.33
CA PHE A 185 23.51 -6.33 12.92
C PHE A 185 23.26 -5.05 12.11
N PHE A 186 22.34 -4.17 12.54
CA PHE A 186 22.08 -2.92 11.82
C PHE A 186 23.29 -1.98 11.81
N VAL A 187 24.00 -1.86 12.94
CA VAL A 187 25.24 -1.08 13.01
C VAL A 187 26.29 -1.63 12.06
N GLY A 188 26.50 -2.94 12.05
CA GLY A 188 27.42 -3.61 11.11
C GLY A 188 27.03 -3.38 9.66
N MET A 189 25.73 -3.46 9.31
CA MET A 189 25.23 -3.16 7.97
C MET A 189 25.48 -1.71 7.55
N VAL A 190 25.39 -0.75 8.47
CA VAL A 190 25.74 0.65 8.17
C VAL A 190 27.23 0.80 7.87
N PHE A 191 28.10 0.19 8.69
CA PHE A 191 29.55 0.24 8.46
C PHE A 191 29.95 -0.45 7.14
N ILE A 192 29.41 -1.64 6.87
CA ILE A 192 29.65 -2.36 5.61
C ILE A 192 29.12 -1.55 4.42
N GLY A 193 27.91 -0.98 4.54
CA GLY A 193 27.34 -0.12 3.52
C GLY A 193 28.22 1.09 3.22
N GLN A 194 28.75 1.75 4.25
CA GLN A 194 29.70 2.86 4.06
C GLN A 194 31.00 2.41 3.40
N ALA A 195 31.56 1.27 3.82
CA ALA A 195 32.78 0.75 3.23
C ALA A 195 32.61 0.41 1.74
N LEU A 196 31.49 -0.20 1.36
CA LEU A 196 31.18 -0.56 -0.03
C LEU A 196 30.84 0.66 -0.88
N LEU A 197 30.07 1.61 -0.36
CA LEU A 197 29.66 2.81 -1.11
C LEU A 197 30.79 3.84 -1.25
N ASN A 198 31.78 3.83 -0.35
CA ASN A 198 32.95 4.70 -0.42
C ASN A 198 34.11 4.10 -1.24
N ASP A 199 33.99 2.84 -1.72
CA ASP A 199 35.02 2.24 -2.58
C ASP A 199 34.94 2.89 -3.97
N ALA A 200 35.82 3.86 -4.22
CA ALA A 200 35.85 4.72 -5.40
C ALA A 200 36.19 4.00 -6.73
N ARG A 201 36.11 2.67 -6.76
CA ARG A 201 36.45 1.84 -7.92
C ARG A 201 35.32 1.74 -8.96
N ASP A 202 34.10 2.19 -8.60
CA ASP A 202 32.92 2.20 -9.49
C ASP A 202 32.65 3.58 -10.15
N ALA A 203 33.54 4.57 -9.97
CA ALA A 203 33.42 5.86 -10.65
C ALA A 203 33.90 5.76 -12.12
N GLU A 204 33.09 5.14 -12.98
CA GLU A 204 33.33 5.14 -14.43
C GLU A 204 33.07 6.55 -15.00
N PRO A 205 34.03 7.20 -15.70
CA PRO A 205 33.78 8.47 -16.37
C PRO A 205 32.98 8.22 -17.65
N GLN A 206 31.78 8.80 -17.76
CA GLN A 206 30.99 8.75 -19.00
C GLN A 206 31.72 9.52 -20.13
N PRO A 207 31.94 8.91 -21.31
CA PRO A 207 32.39 9.65 -22.48
C PRO A 207 31.23 10.46 -23.07
N ALA A 208 31.49 11.76 -23.28
CA ALA A 208 30.61 12.68 -23.97
C ALA A 208 30.29 12.19 -25.40
N ALA A 209 29.00 12.15 -25.76
CA ALA A 209 28.57 11.99 -27.14
C ALA A 209 27.51 13.04 -27.49
N ALA A 210 27.90 13.95 -28.37
CA ALA A 210 27.07 14.98 -28.98
C ALA A 210 26.19 14.39 -30.11
N ALA A 211 24.95 14.90 -30.27
CA ALA A 211 24.26 15.02 -31.57
C ALA A 211 22.94 15.85 -31.49
N THR A 212 23.04 17.10 -31.98
CA THR A 212 22.11 17.89 -32.85
C THR A 212 20.66 18.28 -32.44
N PRO A 213 20.17 19.48 -32.85
CA PRO A 213 18.92 20.09 -32.38
C PRO A 213 17.79 20.08 -33.44
N GLU A 214 16.56 19.76 -33.02
CA GLU A 214 15.29 19.97 -33.75
C GLU A 214 14.14 19.65 -32.76
N THR A 215 13.04 20.37 -32.55
CA THR A 215 12.40 21.54 -33.18
C THR A 215 11.44 22.12 -32.12
N THR A 216 11.35 23.44 -32.01
CA THR A 216 10.57 24.19 -31.01
C THR A 216 9.07 24.30 -31.39
N GLN A 217 8.17 24.05 -30.43
CA GLN A 217 6.77 24.53 -30.43
C GLN A 217 6.36 24.95 -29.01
N PRO A 218 5.41 25.89 -28.84
CA PRO A 218 5.54 26.98 -27.87
C PRO A 218 5.13 26.58 -26.45
N ALA A 219 5.96 27.05 -25.52
CA ALA A 219 5.80 26.91 -24.08
C ALA A 219 4.70 27.84 -23.53
N SER A 220 3.71 27.26 -22.88
CA SER A 220 3.06 27.91 -21.73
C SER A 220 3.58 27.23 -20.46
N GLU A 221 4.62 27.85 -19.88
CA GLU A 221 5.31 27.59 -18.61
C GLU A 221 5.77 26.15 -18.32
N CYS A 222 6.93 25.83 -18.90
CA CYS A 222 7.79 24.72 -18.47
C CYS A 222 8.74 25.10 -17.32
N THR A 223 8.26 25.95 -16.40
CA THR A 223 8.99 26.36 -15.19
C THR A 223 8.58 25.46 -14.04
N PRO A 224 9.47 24.57 -13.56
CA PRO A 224 9.18 23.77 -12.38
C PRO A 224 8.96 24.68 -11.17
N PRO A 225 7.90 24.48 -10.39
CA PRO A 225 7.62 25.28 -9.20
C PRO A 225 8.73 25.14 -8.17
N ASP A 226 8.91 26.16 -7.32
CA ASP A 226 10.04 26.27 -6.38
C ASP A 226 10.23 25.04 -5.49
N TRP A 227 9.15 24.36 -5.11
CA TRP A 227 9.22 23.11 -4.34
C TRP A 227 9.93 21.98 -5.09
N ALA A 228 9.76 21.91 -6.41
CA ALA A 228 10.37 20.86 -7.24
C ALA A 228 11.87 21.11 -7.42
N VAL A 229 12.26 22.39 -7.49
CA VAL A 229 13.65 22.82 -7.53
C VAL A 229 14.34 22.57 -6.19
N ALA A 230 13.71 22.95 -5.07
CA ALA A 230 14.26 22.76 -3.73
C ALA A 230 14.49 21.28 -3.37
N MET A 231 13.70 20.35 -3.92
CA MET A 231 13.88 18.91 -3.73
C MET A 231 14.83 18.24 -4.74
N GLY A 232 15.47 19.00 -5.64
CA GLY A 232 16.34 18.44 -6.68
C GLY A 232 15.59 17.61 -7.73
N HIS A 233 14.27 17.79 -7.86
CA HIS A 233 13.40 17.03 -8.75
C HIS A 233 12.87 17.86 -9.93
N ALA A 234 13.50 19.00 -10.23
CA ALA A 234 13.13 19.89 -11.33
C ALA A 234 13.05 19.15 -12.68
N GLU A 235 14.04 18.32 -13.00
CA GLU A 235 14.07 17.55 -14.25
C GLU A 235 12.98 16.48 -14.30
N LYS A 236 12.70 15.80 -13.18
CA LYS A 236 11.56 14.88 -13.10
C LYS A 236 10.24 15.61 -13.30
N TRP A 237 10.06 16.79 -12.67
CA TRP A 237 8.85 17.59 -12.83
C TRP A 237 8.63 17.98 -14.30
N LYS A 238 9.68 18.43 -14.99
CA LYS A 238 9.62 18.74 -16.44
C LYS A 238 9.25 17.51 -17.27
N LEU A 239 9.86 16.35 -16.97
CA LEU A 239 9.53 15.07 -17.60
C LEU A 239 8.06 14.68 -17.40
N HIS A 240 7.50 14.92 -16.22
CA HIS A 240 6.08 14.64 -15.93
C HIS A 240 5.09 15.61 -16.63
N HIS A 241 5.57 16.77 -17.11
CA HIS A 241 4.74 17.80 -17.75
C HIS A 241 5.02 17.94 -19.26
N ASN A 242 5.69 16.95 -19.87
CA ASN A 242 6.07 16.94 -21.29
C ASN A 242 6.88 18.18 -21.72
N CYS A 243 7.61 18.75 -20.77
CA CYS A 243 8.58 19.81 -21.02
C CYS A 243 9.92 19.13 -21.32
N LYS A 244 10.22 18.93 -22.60
CA LYS A 244 11.55 18.47 -23.04
C LYS A 244 12.53 19.62 -23.09
#